data_AF-A0A316YHN3-F1
#
_entry.id   AF-A0A316YHN3-F1
#
_cell.length_a   1.000
_cell.length_b   1.000
_cell.length_c   1.000
_cell.angle_alpha   90.00
_cell.angle_beta   90.00
_cell.angle_gamma   90.00
#
_symmetry.space_group_name_H-M   'P 1'
#
loop_
_entity.id
_entity.type
_entity.pdbx_description
1 polymer ?
#
loop_
_entity_poly.entity_id
_entity_poly.type
_entity_poly.pdbx_seq_one_letter_code
_entity_poly.pdbx_strand_id
1 'polypeptide(L)'
;MEECLLLGLKDKQGYLSFWNDNISYTLRGCILIELALRRRISVSRDSSASHRPRGMGALAVQDRLIEVVDSKATGEVLLDEALKLMKASERMSAAQWVDLLSGETWNVTKIGYQLKQVRERLAKGLVDKGILRTEKRNFLLFDMATHPVADSSAKDAVLRRVLSLLTSSSPSVHAHVLYREEKRPIAFAATRALSLLCCAFSANVLENALTHLSYDAREAAFQKVDDILAEFAQWPMAPRSGAPVGIAGGPAGGRGGGTPGLGEGSVVTPGQEATAGASIFELAKAVRNDLQTDTSGIAMGAFEAIAGVLHTLSRMDSLL
;
A
#
# COMPACT_ATOMS: atom_id res chain seq x y z
N MET A 1 -3.11 -0.87 7.59
CA MET A 1 -2.60 -0.25 8.84
C MET A 1 -2.16 -1.31 9.84
N GLU A 2 -3.10 -2.12 10.35
CA GLU A 2 -2.85 -3.12 11.38
C GLU A 2 -1.80 -4.18 10.96
N GLU A 3 -1.87 -4.68 9.73
CA GLU A 3 -0.87 -5.63 9.21
C GLU A 3 0.54 -5.02 9.18
N CYS A 4 0.67 -3.76 8.77
CA CYS A 4 1.97 -3.05 8.76
C CYS A 4 2.50 -2.84 10.19
N LEU A 5 1.61 -2.48 11.14
CA LEU A 5 1.96 -2.40 12.55
C LEU A 5 2.45 -3.76 13.07
N LEU A 6 1.76 -4.86 12.72
CA LEU A 6 2.09 -6.21 13.17
C LEU A 6 3.46 -6.68 12.67
N LEU A 7 3.86 -6.31 11.45
CA LEU A 7 5.21 -6.56 10.90
C LEU A 7 6.30 -5.83 11.70
N GLY A 8 6.02 -4.64 12.23
CA GLY A 8 6.96 -3.88 13.05
C GLY A 8 7.03 -4.31 14.52
N LEU A 9 6.07 -5.10 15.01
CA LEU A 9 5.97 -5.48 16.43
C LEU A 9 6.93 -6.62 16.78
N LYS A 10 7.57 -6.53 17.95
CA LYS A 10 8.27 -7.67 18.57
C LYS A 10 7.29 -8.58 19.31
N ASP A 11 7.35 -9.88 19.04
CA ASP A 11 6.33 -10.86 19.46
C ASP A 11 6.11 -10.89 20.97
N LYS A 12 7.20 -11.01 21.74
CA LYS A 12 7.15 -11.17 23.20
C LYS A 12 7.04 -9.85 23.94
N GLN A 13 7.57 -8.78 23.37
CA GLN A 13 7.67 -7.49 24.04
C GLN A 13 6.45 -6.61 23.81
N GLY A 14 5.76 -6.76 22.67
CA GLY A 14 4.53 -6.01 22.39
C GLY A 14 4.73 -4.52 22.13
N TYR A 15 5.96 -4.11 21.82
CA TYR A 15 6.29 -2.79 21.30
C TYR A 15 7.00 -2.94 19.95
N LEU A 16 6.92 -1.89 19.14
CA LEU A 16 7.57 -1.85 17.83
C LEU A 16 9.08 -1.82 17.99
N SER A 17 9.81 -2.50 17.11
CA SER A 17 11.28 -2.43 17.10
C SER A 17 11.76 -0.98 17.04
N PHE A 18 11.06 -0.13 16.28
CA PHE A 18 11.26 1.32 16.23
C PHE A 18 9.95 1.99 15.76
N TRP A 19 9.46 3.01 16.48
CA TRP A 19 8.39 3.89 15.99
C TRP A 19 9.04 5.18 15.54
N ASN A 20 8.90 5.49 14.25
CA ASN A 20 9.47 6.68 13.61
C ASN A 20 8.44 7.38 12.75
N ASP A 21 8.85 8.48 12.14
CA ASP A 21 7.98 9.27 11.27
C ASP A 21 7.62 8.51 10.00
N ASN A 22 8.48 7.60 9.52
CA ASN A 22 8.19 6.77 8.34
C ASN A 22 6.99 5.84 8.54
N ILE A 23 6.94 5.05 9.63
CA ILE A 23 5.77 4.21 9.92
C ILE A 23 4.55 5.08 10.23
N SER A 24 4.73 6.20 10.94
CA SER A 24 3.66 7.13 11.28
C SER A 24 2.97 7.67 10.01
N TYR A 25 3.75 8.22 9.07
CA TYR A 25 3.28 8.77 7.80
C TYR A 25 2.69 7.69 6.90
N THR A 26 3.36 6.53 6.79
CA THR A 26 2.88 5.39 5.99
C THR A 26 1.53 4.85 6.47
N LEU A 27 1.26 4.86 7.79
CA LEU A 27 -0.04 4.46 8.32
C LEU A 27 -1.17 5.39 7.87
N ARG A 28 -0.91 6.68 7.59
CA ARG A 28 -1.90 7.58 6.98
C ARG A 28 -2.13 7.29 5.51
N GLY A 29 -1.06 6.94 4.77
CA GLY A 29 -1.20 6.38 3.43
C GLY A 29 -2.09 5.12 3.42
N CYS A 30 -1.88 4.21 4.39
CA CYS A 30 -2.70 3.02 4.54
C CYS A 30 -4.19 3.32 4.78
N ILE A 31 -4.52 4.44 5.44
CA ILE A 31 -5.92 4.87 5.64
C ILE A 31 -6.57 5.18 4.29
N LEU A 32 -5.91 5.96 3.44
CA LEU A 32 -6.42 6.33 2.13
C LEU A 32 -6.54 5.09 1.22
N ILE A 33 -5.53 4.23 1.21
CA ILE A 33 -5.57 2.95 0.46
C ILE A 33 -6.77 2.12 0.91
N GLU A 34 -7.00 1.97 2.22
CA GLU A 34 -8.11 1.17 2.74
C GLU A 34 -9.47 1.82 2.42
N LEU A 35 -9.60 3.14 2.48
CA LEU A 35 -10.81 3.86 2.05
C LEU A 35 -11.08 3.66 0.55
N ALA A 36 -10.05 3.66 -0.28
CA ALA A 36 -10.18 3.42 -1.72
C ALA A 36 -10.63 1.98 -1.99
N LEU A 37 -10.01 0.99 -1.34
CA LEU A 37 -10.39 -0.43 -1.45
C LEU A 37 -11.80 -0.71 -0.91
N ARG A 38 -12.30 0.10 0.02
CA ARG A 38 -13.69 0.06 0.53
C ARG A 38 -14.66 0.92 -0.30
N ARG A 39 -14.23 1.45 -1.44
CA ARG A 39 -15.01 2.30 -2.36
C ARG A 39 -15.58 3.55 -1.69
N ARG A 40 -14.91 4.06 -0.66
CA ARG A 40 -15.30 5.30 0.03
C ARG A 40 -14.78 6.52 -0.70
N ILE A 41 -13.62 6.40 -1.33
CA ILE A 41 -12.97 7.48 -2.05
C ILE A 41 -12.54 7.03 -3.45
N SER A 42 -12.44 7.97 -4.37
CA SER A 42 -11.99 7.75 -5.75
C SER A 42 -11.36 9.04 -6.29
N VAL A 43 -10.51 8.95 -7.31
CA VAL A 43 -10.03 10.15 -8.01
C VAL A 43 -11.19 10.87 -8.68
N SER A 44 -11.26 12.18 -8.47
CA SER A 44 -12.27 13.07 -9.05
C SER A 44 -12.19 13.05 -10.58
N ARG A 45 -13.34 12.82 -11.21
CA ARG A 45 -13.49 12.82 -12.68
C ARG A 45 -13.65 14.22 -13.28
N ASP A 46 -13.88 15.21 -12.43
CA ASP A 46 -14.30 16.57 -12.82
C ASP A 46 -13.14 17.43 -13.36
N SER A 47 -11.88 17.06 -13.06
CA SER A 47 -10.73 17.81 -13.55
C SER A 47 -10.30 17.31 -14.92
N SER A 48 -10.53 18.11 -15.97
CA SER A 48 -10.05 17.89 -17.34
C SER A 48 -8.53 17.63 -17.45
N ALA A 49 -7.76 18.01 -16.42
CA ALA A 49 -6.32 17.76 -16.29
C ALA A 49 -5.95 16.43 -15.60
N SER A 50 -6.81 15.79 -14.79
CA SER A 50 -6.47 14.52 -14.09
C SER A 50 -6.55 13.29 -14.99
N HIS A 51 -7.42 13.32 -16.00
CA HIS A 51 -7.69 12.15 -16.85
C HIS A 51 -6.82 12.05 -18.11
N ARG A 52 -5.91 13.00 -18.36
CA ARG A 52 -5.04 12.93 -19.55
C ARG A 52 -3.98 11.83 -19.36
N PRO A 53 -3.98 10.74 -20.16
CA PRO A 53 -3.12 9.57 -19.92
C PRO A 53 -1.63 9.83 -20.17
N ARG A 54 -1.27 10.98 -20.78
CA ARG A 54 0.08 11.52 -21.01
C ARG A 54 -0.07 12.83 -21.79
N GLY A 55 0.81 13.81 -21.55
CA GLY A 55 0.90 15.05 -22.34
C GLY A 55 1.12 16.30 -21.49
N MET A 56 1.34 17.43 -22.18
CA MET A 56 1.53 18.74 -21.56
C MET A 56 0.25 19.15 -20.79
N GLY A 57 0.32 19.05 -19.45
CA GLY A 57 -0.76 19.40 -18.52
C GLY A 57 -1.58 18.23 -17.94
N ALA A 58 -1.04 16.99 -17.93
CA ALA A 58 -1.55 15.93 -17.07
C ALA A 58 -0.95 16.07 -15.65
N LEU A 59 -1.79 16.02 -14.62
CA LEU A 59 -1.30 16.06 -13.23
C LEU A 59 -0.58 14.75 -12.88
N ALA A 60 0.51 14.87 -12.12
CA ALA A 60 1.17 13.71 -11.52
C ALA A 60 0.17 12.97 -10.62
N VAL A 61 0.32 11.65 -10.49
CA VAL A 61 -0.71 10.79 -9.90
C VAL A 61 -1.03 11.17 -8.44
N GLN A 62 -0.04 11.62 -7.68
CA GLN A 62 -0.15 12.08 -6.31
C GLN A 62 -0.88 13.43 -6.16
N ASP A 63 -0.92 14.23 -7.22
CA ASP A 63 -1.52 15.57 -7.25
C ASP A 63 -2.98 15.55 -7.72
N ARG A 64 -3.47 14.39 -8.16
CA ARG A 64 -4.86 14.22 -8.61
C ARG A 64 -5.79 14.28 -7.40
N LEU A 65 -6.86 15.07 -7.55
CA LEU A 65 -7.80 15.31 -6.46
C LEU A 65 -8.64 14.07 -6.17
N ILE A 66 -8.82 13.77 -4.89
CA ILE A 66 -9.67 12.68 -4.41
C ILE A 66 -11.01 13.25 -3.95
N GLU A 67 -12.08 12.51 -4.25
CA GLU A 67 -13.43 12.80 -3.76
C GLU A 67 -14.01 11.63 -2.95
N VAL A 68 -14.92 11.97 -2.03
CA VAL A 68 -15.69 10.98 -1.25
C VAL A 68 -16.89 10.53 -2.09
N VAL A 69 -16.91 9.24 -2.43
CA VAL A 69 -17.97 8.60 -3.22
C VAL A 69 -19.04 8.00 -2.33
N ASP A 70 -18.65 7.42 -1.19
CA ASP A 70 -19.55 6.86 -0.19
C ASP A 70 -19.07 7.27 1.22
N SER A 71 -19.98 7.82 2.02
CA SER A 71 -19.71 8.30 3.38
C SER A 71 -20.23 7.36 4.48
N LYS A 72 -20.69 6.16 4.11
CA LYS A 72 -21.12 5.15 5.08
C LYS A 72 -19.95 4.72 5.97
N ALA A 73 -20.20 4.75 7.28
CA ALA A 73 -19.22 4.30 8.28
C ALA A 73 -18.70 2.90 7.96
N THR A 74 -17.39 2.74 8.11
CA THR A 74 -16.64 1.52 7.90
C THR A 74 -16.57 0.64 9.14
N GLY A 75 -16.87 1.21 10.33
CA GLY A 75 -16.78 0.54 11.63
C GLY A 75 -15.36 0.59 12.21
N GLU A 76 -14.45 1.31 11.59
CA GLU A 76 -13.04 1.42 11.97
C GLU A 76 -12.75 2.88 12.30
N VAL A 77 -12.42 3.17 13.56
CA VAL A 77 -12.47 4.55 14.09
C VAL A 77 -11.56 5.51 13.32
N LEU A 78 -10.36 5.07 12.92
CA LEU A 78 -9.41 5.90 12.16
C LEU A 78 -9.87 6.17 10.72
N LEU A 79 -10.50 5.18 10.08
CA LEU A 79 -11.06 5.33 8.73
C LEU A 79 -12.25 6.29 8.76
N ASP A 80 -13.13 6.15 9.75
CA ASP A 80 -14.34 6.94 9.89
C ASP A 80 -14.03 8.41 10.25
N GLU A 81 -13.02 8.65 11.07
CA GLU A 81 -12.52 9.99 11.38
C GLU A 81 -11.93 10.68 10.15
N ALA A 82 -11.05 9.99 9.40
CA ALA A 82 -10.50 10.52 8.15
C ALA A 82 -11.60 10.79 7.11
N LEU A 83 -12.54 9.84 6.94
CA LEU A 83 -13.65 9.99 5.99
C LEU A 83 -14.57 11.17 6.34
N LYS A 84 -14.79 11.44 7.63
CA LYS A 84 -15.54 12.60 8.10
C LYS A 84 -14.83 13.91 7.74
N LEU A 85 -13.52 13.99 7.95
CA LEU A 85 -12.71 15.15 7.56
C LEU A 85 -12.78 15.36 6.04
N MET A 86 -12.59 14.29 5.25
CA MET A 86 -12.65 14.35 3.78
C MET A 86 -14.00 14.85 3.26
N LYS A 87 -15.10 14.41 3.86
CA LYS A 87 -16.45 14.84 3.48
C LYS A 87 -16.72 16.32 3.79
N ALA A 88 -16.16 16.83 4.87
CA ALA A 88 -16.37 18.21 5.31
C ALA A 88 -15.43 19.23 4.65
N SER A 89 -14.53 18.76 3.79
CA SER A 89 -13.46 19.56 3.19
C SER A 89 -13.61 19.66 1.68
N GLU A 90 -12.89 20.61 1.10
CA GLU A 90 -12.66 20.65 -0.36
C GLU A 90 -11.88 19.41 -0.84
N ARG A 91 -12.04 19.11 -2.14
CA ARG A 91 -11.30 18.02 -2.79
C ARG A 91 -9.80 18.37 -2.77
N MET A 92 -8.99 17.45 -2.24
CA MET A 92 -7.54 17.58 -2.11
C MET A 92 -6.85 16.32 -2.65
N SER A 93 -5.57 16.44 -2.96
CA SER A 93 -4.79 15.34 -3.53
C SER A 93 -4.44 14.25 -2.49
N ALA A 94 -3.99 13.09 -2.97
CA ALA A 94 -3.51 12.02 -2.08
C ALA A 94 -2.40 12.52 -1.16
N ALA A 95 -1.40 13.20 -1.71
CA ALA A 95 -0.28 13.74 -0.95
C ALA A 95 -0.74 14.70 0.15
N GLN A 96 -1.59 15.66 -0.20
CA GLN A 96 -2.13 16.63 0.75
C GLN A 96 -2.88 15.97 1.91
N TRP A 97 -3.68 14.94 1.63
CA TRP A 97 -4.39 14.20 2.67
C TRP A 97 -3.43 13.45 3.59
N VAL A 98 -2.38 12.83 3.06
CA VAL A 98 -1.39 12.14 3.91
C VAL A 98 -0.65 13.14 4.81
N ASP A 99 -0.24 14.30 4.29
CA ASP A 99 0.41 15.36 5.08
C ASP A 99 -0.50 15.89 6.18
N LEU A 100 -1.76 16.18 5.85
CA LEU A 100 -2.77 16.69 6.79
C LEU A 100 -3.05 15.71 7.93
N LEU A 101 -3.26 14.44 7.61
CA LEU A 101 -3.56 13.40 8.61
C LEU A 101 -2.34 13.05 9.46
N SER A 102 -1.13 13.32 8.96
CA SER A 102 0.15 13.11 9.67
C SER A 102 0.53 14.31 10.54
N GLY A 103 0.07 15.51 10.17
CA GLY A 103 0.45 16.76 10.82
C GLY A 103 1.69 17.44 10.20
N GLU A 104 2.09 17.01 9.00
CA GLU A 104 3.24 17.55 8.25
C GLU A 104 2.89 18.82 7.45
N THR A 105 1.64 19.30 7.53
CA THR A 105 1.19 20.49 6.82
C THR A 105 1.56 21.78 7.56
N TRP A 106 1.87 22.83 6.80
CA TRP A 106 1.99 24.20 7.31
C TRP A 106 0.66 24.98 7.29
N ASN A 107 -0.44 24.36 6.86
CA ASN A 107 -1.74 25.03 6.79
C ASN A 107 -2.38 25.16 8.18
N VAL A 108 -2.23 26.34 8.80
CA VAL A 108 -2.77 26.68 10.12
C VAL A 108 -4.28 26.45 10.23
N THR A 109 -5.05 26.68 9.16
CA THR A 109 -6.51 26.49 9.18
C THR A 109 -6.92 25.01 9.28
N LYS A 110 -6.02 24.09 8.91
CA LYS A 110 -6.27 22.64 8.89
C LYS A 110 -5.41 21.88 9.92
N ILE A 111 -4.82 22.57 10.90
CA ILE A 111 -3.99 21.95 11.94
C ILE A 111 -4.75 20.89 12.77
N GLY A 112 -6.08 20.98 12.83
CA GLY A 112 -6.95 20.01 13.50
C GLY A 112 -7.16 18.69 12.75
N TYR A 113 -6.57 18.51 11.57
CA TYR A 113 -6.80 17.33 10.72
C TYR A 113 -5.87 16.17 11.09
N GLN A 114 -4.83 16.43 11.88
CA GLN A 114 -3.90 15.40 12.33
C GLN A 114 -4.62 14.34 13.16
N LEU A 115 -4.49 13.07 12.74
CA LEU A 115 -4.99 11.94 13.50
C LEU A 115 -4.08 11.69 14.71
N LYS A 116 -4.68 11.72 15.90
CA LYS A 116 -3.99 11.55 17.18
C LYS A 116 -4.10 10.11 17.68
N GLN A 117 -3.10 9.71 18.47
CA GLN A 117 -3.05 8.41 19.16
C GLN A 117 -3.23 7.21 18.21
N VAL A 118 -2.71 7.32 16.99
CA VAL A 118 -2.89 6.29 15.95
C VAL A 118 -2.32 4.94 16.41
N ARG A 119 -1.13 4.94 17.03
CA ARG A 119 -0.47 3.74 17.53
C ARG A 119 -1.33 3.04 18.59
N GLU A 120 -1.79 3.78 19.59
CA GLU A 120 -2.56 3.27 20.71
C GLU A 120 -3.92 2.75 20.25
N ARG A 121 -4.57 3.46 19.32
CA ARG A 121 -5.86 3.07 18.76
C ARG A 121 -5.74 1.81 17.90
N LEU A 122 -4.68 1.66 17.11
CA LEU A 122 -4.40 0.43 16.37
C LEU A 122 -4.07 -0.74 17.30
N ALA A 123 -3.26 -0.51 18.33
CA ALA A 123 -2.96 -1.55 19.33
C ALA A 123 -4.24 -2.01 20.03
N LYS A 124 -5.12 -1.07 20.42
CA LYS A 124 -6.43 -1.39 20.97
C LYS A 124 -7.28 -2.21 19.99
N GLY A 125 -7.36 -1.82 18.72
CA GLY A 125 -8.08 -2.57 17.69
C GLY A 125 -7.58 -4.01 17.55
N LEU A 126 -6.26 -4.21 17.55
CA LEU A 126 -5.65 -5.54 17.52
C LEU A 126 -5.90 -6.38 18.79
N VAL A 127 -6.01 -5.74 19.97
CA VAL A 127 -6.41 -6.41 21.22
C VAL A 127 -7.87 -6.83 21.16
N ASP A 128 -8.76 -5.94 20.71
CA ASP A 128 -10.19 -6.22 20.59
C ASP A 128 -10.45 -7.34 19.55
N LYS A 129 -9.57 -7.48 18.54
CA LYS A 129 -9.55 -8.58 17.56
C LYS A 129 -8.91 -9.87 18.06
N GLY A 130 -8.33 -9.89 19.26
CA GLY A 130 -7.66 -11.06 19.86
C GLY A 130 -6.29 -11.40 19.28
N ILE A 131 -5.72 -10.54 18.44
CA ILE A 131 -4.39 -10.74 17.83
C ILE A 131 -3.29 -10.37 18.83
N LEU A 132 -3.50 -9.30 19.59
CA LEU A 132 -2.65 -8.91 20.72
C LEU A 132 -3.38 -9.20 22.04
N ARG A 133 -2.62 -9.33 23.11
CA ARG A 133 -3.15 -9.34 24.48
C ARG A 133 -2.57 -8.17 25.26
N THR A 134 -3.29 -7.70 26.27
CA THR A 134 -2.76 -6.70 27.19
C THR A 134 -2.03 -7.39 28.34
N GLU A 135 -0.75 -7.08 28.50
CA GLU A 135 0.06 -7.49 29.66
C GLU A 135 0.50 -6.26 30.43
N LYS A 136 0.34 -6.31 31.75
CA LYS A 136 0.90 -5.31 32.66
C LYS A 136 2.33 -5.70 33.02
N ARG A 137 3.31 -4.90 32.59
CA ARG A 137 4.71 -5.07 32.99
C ARG A 137 5.03 -4.10 34.12
N ASN A 138 5.47 -4.64 35.25
CA ASN A 138 5.86 -3.86 36.41
C ASN A 138 7.33 -3.47 36.26
N PHE A 139 7.61 -2.18 36.24
CA PHE A 139 8.95 -1.61 36.36
C PHE A 139 9.15 -1.13 37.80
N LEU A 140 10.39 -0.91 38.21
CA LEU A 140 10.73 -0.52 39.58
C LEU A 140 9.95 0.72 40.09
N LEU A 141 9.59 1.63 39.19
CA LEU A 141 8.95 2.91 39.52
C LEU A 141 7.54 3.10 38.94
N PHE A 142 7.09 2.24 38.04
CA PHE A 142 5.79 2.38 37.37
C PHE A 142 5.37 1.08 36.69
N ASP A 143 4.09 0.98 36.36
CA ASP A 143 3.57 -0.10 35.56
C ASP A 143 3.31 0.37 34.12
N MET A 144 3.63 -0.46 33.14
CA MET A 144 3.40 -0.17 31.72
C MET A 144 2.53 -1.24 31.09
N ALA A 145 1.47 -0.81 30.40
CA ALA A 145 0.71 -1.69 29.53
C ALA A 145 1.54 -2.03 28.28
N THR A 146 1.69 -3.32 28.01
CA THR A 146 2.34 -3.85 26.81
C THR A 146 1.38 -4.75 26.05
N HIS A 147 1.59 -4.86 24.74
CA HIS A 147 0.66 -5.54 23.85
C HIS A 147 1.34 -6.66 23.05
N PRO A 148 1.83 -7.73 23.70
CA PRO A 148 2.49 -8.83 22.99
C PRO A 148 1.50 -9.60 22.10
N VAL A 149 2.05 -10.29 21.10
CA VAL A 149 1.29 -11.09 20.14
C VAL A 149 0.68 -12.30 20.85
N ALA A 150 -0.65 -12.39 20.82
CA ALA A 150 -1.43 -13.50 21.37
C ALA A 150 -1.67 -14.59 20.30
N ASP A 151 -2.01 -14.18 19.08
CA ASP A 151 -2.17 -15.07 17.94
C ASP A 151 -0.97 -14.93 16.98
N SER A 152 0.01 -15.81 17.14
CA SER A 152 1.15 -15.89 16.22
C SER A 152 0.75 -16.28 14.80
N SER A 153 -0.35 -17.05 14.64
CA SER A 153 -0.77 -17.51 13.33
C SER A 153 -1.24 -16.37 12.41
N ALA A 154 -1.86 -15.34 13.00
CA ALA A 154 -2.23 -14.12 12.31
C ALA A 154 -0.98 -13.37 11.79
N LYS A 155 0.05 -13.21 12.65
CA LYS A 155 1.31 -12.59 12.23
C LYS A 155 2.02 -13.41 11.15
N ASP A 156 2.06 -14.73 11.30
CA ASP A 156 2.66 -15.62 10.31
C ASP A 156 1.92 -15.57 8.97
N ALA A 157 0.60 -15.32 8.96
CA ALA A 157 -0.16 -15.14 7.72
C ALA A 157 0.27 -13.86 6.98
N VAL A 158 0.44 -12.76 7.69
CA VAL A 158 0.95 -11.50 7.13
C VAL A 158 2.38 -11.69 6.58
N LEU A 159 3.25 -12.39 7.32
CA LEU A 159 4.60 -12.73 6.86
C LEU A 159 4.58 -13.58 5.59
N ARG A 160 3.76 -14.64 5.56
CA ARG A 160 3.61 -15.49 4.37
C ARG A 160 3.12 -14.71 3.15
N ARG A 161 2.21 -13.74 3.31
CA ARG A 161 1.79 -12.86 2.21
C ARG A 161 2.97 -12.10 1.61
N VAL A 162 3.72 -11.40 2.46
CA VAL A 162 4.90 -10.62 2.03
C VAL A 162 5.93 -11.52 1.34
N LEU A 163 6.26 -12.65 1.96
CA LEU A 163 7.25 -13.60 1.42
C LEU A 163 6.76 -14.26 0.13
N SER A 164 5.47 -14.54 -0.02
CA SER A 164 4.94 -15.10 -1.27
C SER A 164 5.19 -14.20 -2.48
N LEU A 165 5.22 -12.88 -2.29
CA LEU A 165 5.53 -11.93 -3.35
C LEU A 165 7.05 -11.77 -3.59
N LEU A 166 7.89 -12.02 -2.59
CA LEU A 166 9.34 -11.74 -2.66
C LEU A 166 10.23 -12.95 -2.86
N THR A 167 9.86 -14.11 -2.33
CA THR A 167 10.76 -15.27 -2.24
C THR A 167 10.18 -16.55 -2.84
N SER A 168 8.95 -16.51 -3.35
CA SER A 168 8.32 -17.66 -4.02
C SER A 168 9.20 -18.17 -5.18
N SER A 169 9.41 -19.49 -5.28
CA SER A 169 10.10 -20.09 -6.43
C SER A 169 9.28 -19.96 -7.72
N SER A 170 7.96 -19.74 -7.61
CA SER A 170 7.09 -19.46 -8.75
C SER A 170 6.92 -17.96 -8.95
N PRO A 171 7.06 -17.46 -10.20
CA PRO A 171 6.77 -16.07 -10.55
C PRO A 171 5.25 -15.76 -10.61
N SER A 172 4.39 -16.78 -10.48
CA SER A 172 2.94 -16.63 -10.56
C SER A 172 2.33 -16.06 -9.27
N VAL A 173 1.29 -15.24 -9.42
CA VAL A 173 0.51 -14.69 -8.29
C VAL A 173 -0.87 -15.34 -8.26
N HIS A 174 -1.15 -16.06 -7.18
CA HIS A 174 -2.44 -16.72 -6.98
C HIS A 174 -3.22 -16.01 -5.88
N ALA A 175 -4.19 -15.18 -6.26
CA ALA A 175 -4.96 -14.34 -5.33
C ALA A 175 -5.64 -15.13 -4.20
N HIS A 176 -6.12 -16.35 -4.49
CA HIS A 176 -6.78 -17.22 -3.49
C HIS A 176 -5.83 -17.72 -2.39
N VAL A 177 -4.51 -17.66 -2.59
CA VAL A 177 -3.52 -18.12 -1.60
C VAL A 177 -3.17 -17.00 -0.60
N LEU A 178 -3.30 -15.73 -1.00
CA LEU A 178 -2.85 -14.56 -0.22
C LEU A 178 -3.61 -14.41 1.11
N TYR A 179 -4.90 -14.72 1.13
CA TYR A 179 -5.76 -14.60 2.32
C TYR A 179 -6.46 -15.93 2.64
N ARG A 180 -5.75 -17.05 2.44
CA ARG A 180 -6.33 -18.40 2.58
C ARG A 180 -6.79 -18.73 4.01
N GLU A 181 -6.24 -18.04 5.01
CA GLU A 181 -6.62 -18.17 6.42
C GLU A 181 -7.93 -17.44 6.75
N GLU A 182 -8.36 -16.51 5.89
CA GLU A 182 -9.60 -15.78 6.08
C GLU A 182 -10.80 -16.65 5.75
N LYS A 183 -11.79 -16.64 6.66
CA LYS A 183 -13.03 -17.44 6.50
C LYS A 183 -13.93 -16.92 5.37
N ARG A 184 -13.75 -15.65 4.98
CA ARG A 184 -14.57 -14.98 3.96
C ARG A 184 -13.67 -14.55 2.81
N PRO A 185 -14.17 -14.60 1.56
CA PRO A 185 -13.42 -14.10 0.43
C PRO A 185 -13.13 -12.61 0.61
N ILE A 186 -11.85 -12.25 0.52
CA ILE A 186 -11.38 -10.87 0.60
C ILE A 186 -11.40 -10.26 -0.79
N ALA A 187 -12.11 -9.13 -0.95
CA ALA A 187 -12.09 -8.37 -2.19
C ALA A 187 -10.73 -7.72 -2.42
N PHE A 188 -10.29 -7.70 -3.68
CA PHE A 188 -9.03 -7.09 -4.12
C PHE A 188 -7.79 -7.67 -3.43
N ALA A 189 -7.72 -9.00 -3.33
CA ALA A 189 -6.68 -9.70 -2.59
C ALA A 189 -5.26 -9.41 -3.11
N ALA A 190 -5.06 -9.33 -4.43
CA ALA A 190 -3.75 -9.02 -5.00
C ALA A 190 -3.37 -7.56 -4.73
N THR A 191 -4.30 -6.62 -4.91
CA THR A 191 -4.08 -5.20 -4.64
C THR A 191 -3.79 -4.96 -3.16
N ARG A 192 -4.47 -5.66 -2.25
CA ARG A 192 -4.21 -5.58 -0.80
C ARG A 192 -2.83 -6.09 -0.43
N ALA A 193 -2.41 -7.23 -0.97
CA ALA A 193 -1.08 -7.80 -0.71
C ALA A 193 0.04 -6.92 -1.29
N LEU A 194 -0.14 -6.39 -2.50
CA LEU A 194 0.75 -5.37 -3.09
C LEU A 194 0.85 -4.14 -2.18
N SER A 195 -0.29 -3.60 -1.75
CA SER A 195 -0.32 -2.40 -0.90
C SER A 195 0.37 -2.64 0.44
N LEU A 196 0.15 -3.82 1.05
CA LEU A 196 0.84 -4.24 2.27
C LEU A 196 2.36 -4.27 2.06
N LEU A 197 2.82 -4.90 0.97
CA LEU A 197 4.24 -5.01 0.65
C LEU A 197 4.90 -3.64 0.50
N CYS A 198 4.33 -2.77 -0.33
CA CYS A 198 4.83 -1.42 -0.55
C CYS A 198 4.80 -0.58 0.72
N CYS A 199 3.70 -0.63 1.50
CA CYS A 199 3.62 0.08 2.77
C CYS A 199 4.61 -0.46 3.80
N ALA A 200 4.86 -1.77 3.86
CA ALA A 200 5.83 -2.33 4.78
C ALA A 200 7.27 -1.87 4.45
N PHE A 201 7.57 -1.71 3.16
CA PHE A 201 8.83 -1.15 2.68
C PHE A 201 8.96 0.34 3.04
N SER A 202 8.01 1.19 2.65
CA SER A 202 8.05 2.63 2.98
C SER A 202 8.02 2.93 4.49
N ALA A 203 7.40 2.06 5.29
CA ALA A 203 7.39 2.19 6.74
C ALA A 203 8.69 1.72 7.43
N ASN A 204 9.68 1.20 6.68
CA ASN A 204 10.91 0.59 7.19
C ASN A 204 10.65 -0.55 8.19
N VAL A 205 9.59 -1.34 7.97
CA VAL A 205 9.26 -2.52 8.78
C VAL A 205 9.41 -3.85 8.03
N LEU A 206 9.62 -3.80 6.71
CA LEU A 206 9.80 -4.99 5.88
C LEU A 206 10.98 -5.86 6.31
N GLU A 207 12.08 -5.26 6.77
CA GLU A 207 13.28 -6.01 7.19
C GLU A 207 12.97 -7.06 8.25
N ASN A 208 12.04 -6.76 9.18
CA ASN A 208 11.62 -7.67 10.23
C ASN A 208 10.99 -8.97 9.67
N ALA A 209 10.43 -8.94 8.47
CA ALA A 209 9.90 -10.12 7.79
C ALA A 209 10.97 -10.96 7.10
N LEU A 210 12.12 -10.36 6.78
CA LEU A 210 13.17 -10.94 5.97
C LEU A 210 14.36 -11.45 6.79
N THR A 211 14.34 -11.34 8.11
CA THR A 211 15.47 -11.66 9.00
C THR A 211 15.97 -13.11 8.91
N HIS A 212 15.15 -14.03 8.40
CA HIS A 212 15.49 -15.44 8.22
C HIS A 212 16.19 -15.75 6.88
N LEU A 213 16.26 -14.77 5.98
CA LEU A 213 16.90 -14.90 4.67
C LEU A 213 18.41 -14.60 4.76
N SER A 214 19.18 -15.12 3.80
CA SER A 214 20.59 -14.76 3.64
C SER A 214 20.74 -13.27 3.30
N TYR A 215 21.94 -12.73 3.45
CA TYR A 215 22.22 -11.33 3.09
C TYR A 215 21.83 -11.04 1.62
N ASP A 216 22.32 -11.86 0.68
CA ASP A 216 22.05 -11.68 -0.76
C ASP A 216 20.55 -11.78 -1.09
N ALA A 217 19.83 -12.71 -0.45
CA ALA A 217 18.39 -12.86 -0.65
C ALA A 217 17.60 -11.67 -0.09
N ARG A 218 18.07 -11.04 0.99
CA ARG A 218 17.48 -9.81 1.52
C ARG A 218 17.69 -8.64 0.57
N GLU A 219 18.90 -8.45 0.07
CA GLU A 219 19.23 -7.39 -0.89
C GLU A 219 18.40 -7.52 -2.17
N ALA A 220 18.32 -8.73 -2.73
CA ALA A 220 17.47 -9.02 -3.89
C ALA A 220 15.98 -8.75 -3.61
N ALA A 221 15.49 -9.10 -2.42
CA ALA A 221 14.12 -8.84 -2.01
C ALA A 221 13.82 -7.34 -1.88
N PHE A 222 14.75 -6.54 -1.34
CA PHE A 222 14.63 -5.09 -1.26
C PHE A 222 14.61 -4.43 -2.64
N GLN A 223 15.55 -4.79 -3.52
CA GLN A 223 15.56 -4.29 -4.90
C GLN A 223 14.25 -4.62 -5.62
N LYS A 224 13.73 -5.83 -5.40
CA LYS A 224 12.46 -6.25 -5.99
C LYS A 224 11.26 -5.44 -5.50
N VAL A 225 11.20 -5.10 -4.20
CA VAL A 225 10.12 -4.23 -3.70
C VAL A 225 10.25 -2.82 -4.25
N ASP A 226 11.47 -2.30 -4.37
CA ASP A 226 11.71 -0.99 -4.97
C ASP A 226 11.21 -0.94 -6.44
N ASP A 227 11.54 -1.96 -7.24
CA ASP A 227 11.06 -2.11 -8.62
C ASP A 227 9.53 -2.22 -8.69
N ILE A 228 8.92 -3.00 -7.79
CA ILE A 228 7.46 -3.13 -7.68
C ILE A 228 6.86 -1.77 -7.30
N LEU A 229 7.39 -1.08 -6.30
CA LEU A 229 6.88 0.21 -5.87
C LEU A 229 6.94 1.22 -7.02
N ALA A 230 8.07 1.31 -7.73
CA ALA A 230 8.23 2.19 -8.89
C ALA A 230 7.23 1.87 -10.01
N GLU A 231 6.94 0.60 -10.28
CA GLU A 231 5.97 0.20 -11.31
C GLU A 231 4.52 0.52 -10.92
N PHE A 232 4.15 0.36 -9.65
CA PHE A 232 2.76 0.53 -9.20
C PHE A 232 2.45 1.92 -8.60
N ALA A 233 3.46 2.76 -8.32
CA ALA A 233 3.34 4.16 -7.89
C ALA A 233 3.13 5.15 -9.05
N GLN A 234 2.49 4.71 -10.11
CA GLN A 234 2.16 5.50 -11.29
C GLN A 234 0.84 5.03 -11.89
N TRP A 235 0.22 5.88 -12.69
CA TRP A 235 -1.04 5.56 -13.37
C TRP A 235 -0.94 5.77 -14.87
N PRO A 236 -1.31 4.78 -15.70
CA PRO A 236 -1.72 3.40 -15.39
C PRO A 236 -0.63 2.59 -14.64
N MET A 237 -1.01 1.65 -13.75
CA MET A 237 -0.01 0.88 -12.98
C MET A 237 0.72 -0.14 -13.87
N ALA A 238 1.98 -0.42 -13.53
CA ALA A 238 2.86 -1.35 -14.21
C ALA A 238 2.91 -1.14 -15.75
N PRO A 239 3.19 0.08 -16.24
CA PRO A 239 3.17 0.40 -17.66
C PRO A 239 4.19 -0.39 -18.49
N ARG A 240 5.29 -0.85 -17.88
CA ARG A 240 6.33 -1.63 -18.56
C ARG A 240 6.06 -3.13 -18.58
N SER A 241 5.02 -3.60 -17.89
CA SER A 241 4.68 -5.02 -17.84
C SER A 241 4.13 -5.59 -19.16
N GLY A 242 3.93 -4.77 -20.20
CA GLY A 242 3.26 -5.19 -21.44
C GLY A 242 1.74 -5.33 -21.30
N ALA A 243 1.23 -5.26 -20.08
CA ALA A 243 -0.18 -5.19 -19.77
C ALA A 243 -0.36 -4.20 -18.60
N PRO A 244 -0.58 -2.90 -18.86
CA PRO A 244 -0.85 -1.90 -17.82
C PRO A 244 -2.20 -2.13 -17.14
N VAL A 245 -2.31 -1.77 -15.85
CA VAL A 245 -3.57 -1.76 -15.09
C VAL A 245 -4.23 -0.38 -15.23
N GLY A 246 -5.52 -0.35 -15.59
CA GLY A 246 -6.28 0.90 -15.71
C GLY A 246 -6.46 1.41 -17.15
N ILE A 247 -5.91 0.71 -18.15
CA ILE A 247 -6.22 0.96 -19.57
C ILE A 247 -7.30 -0.03 -20.02
N ALA A 248 -8.46 0.47 -20.44
CA ALA A 248 -9.49 -0.35 -21.07
C ALA A 248 -9.13 -0.63 -22.54
N GLY A 249 -8.86 -1.89 -22.88
CA GLY A 249 -8.90 -2.39 -24.26
C GLY A 249 -7.82 -1.88 -25.22
N GLY A 250 -6.75 -2.66 -25.36
CA GLY A 250 -6.07 -2.83 -26.65
C GLY A 250 -5.92 -4.34 -26.89
N PRO A 251 -6.23 -4.87 -28.08
CA PRO A 251 -6.08 -6.29 -28.33
C PRO A 251 -4.61 -6.69 -28.19
N ALA A 252 -4.39 -7.92 -27.74
CA ALA A 252 -3.15 -8.62 -28.06
C ALA A 252 -3.06 -8.73 -29.59
N GLY A 253 -2.39 -7.79 -30.26
CA GLY A 253 -2.24 -7.78 -31.71
C GLY A 253 -2.09 -6.39 -32.29
N GLY A 254 -0.84 -5.93 -32.44
CA GLY A 254 -0.54 -4.67 -33.11
C GLY A 254 0.96 -4.40 -33.20
N ARG A 255 1.65 -5.12 -34.09
CA ARG A 255 2.89 -4.60 -34.69
C ARG A 255 2.52 -3.26 -35.36
N GLY A 256 2.87 -2.15 -34.72
CA GLY A 256 2.70 -0.80 -35.26
C GLY A 256 3.97 -0.01 -35.01
N GLY A 257 4.72 0.23 -36.08
CA GLY A 257 6.05 0.84 -36.04
C GLY A 257 6.04 2.26 -35.48
N GLY A 258 6.91 2.47 -34.50
CA GLY A 258 7.44 3.77 -34.11
C GLY A 258 8.96 3.69 -34.19
N THR A 259 9.55 4.62 -34.93
CA THR A 259 10.98 4.79 -35.27
C THR A 259 11.91 4.60 -34.04
N PRO A 260 13.05 3.89 -34.16
CA PRO A 260 13.95 3.69 -33.05
C PRO A 260 14.71 4.99 -32.74
N GLY A 261 14.38 5.62 -31.63
CA GLY A 261 15.30 6.55 -30.96
C GLY A 261 16.42 5.73 -30.34
N LEU A 262 17.65 5.91 -30.82
CA LEU A 262 18.85 5.32 -30.26
C LEU A 262 18.96 5.71 -28.77
N GLY A 263 18.92 4.70 -27.91
CA GLY A 263 19.09 4.81 -26.46
C GLY A 263 19.32 3.42 -25.89
N GLU A 264 20.60 3.04 -25.83
CA GLU A 264 21.23 1.99 -25.01
C GLU A 264 20.30 0.86 -24.51
N GLY A 265 20.07 -0.12 -25.38
CA GLY A 265 19.42 -1.36 -25.01
C GLY A 265 20.36 -2.23 -24.19
N SER A 266 20.09 -2.37 -22.90
CA SER A 266 20.52 -3.53 -22.13
C SER A 266 19.82 -4.75 -22.73
N VAL A 267 20.55 -5.47 -23.57
CA VAL A 267 20.16 -6.78 -24.07
C VAL A 267 20.07 -7.69 -22.86
N VAL A 268 18.85 -8.08 -22.48
CA VAL A 268 18.63 -9.13 -21.49
C VAL A 268 19.22 -10.42 -22.07
N THR A 269 20.39 -10.79 -21.58
CA THR A 269 21.03 -12.07 -21.86
C THR A 269 20.11 -13.20 -21.35
N PRO A 270 19.83 -14.24 -22.15
CA PRO A 270 19.11 -15.41 -21.67
C PRO A 270 20.03 -16.19 -20.72
N GLY A 271 19.93 -15.85 -19.44
CA GLY A 271 20.78 -16.37 -18.37
C GLY A 271 20.54 -15.71 -17.00
N GLN A 272 19.59 -14.78 -16.86
CA GLN A 272 19.18 -14.28 -15.55
C GLN A 272 18.58 -15.44 -14.75
N GLU A 273 19.24 -15.76 -13.64
CA GLU A 273 18.70 -16.57 -12.55
C GLU A 273 17.24 -16.18 -12.33
N ALA A 274 16.36 -17.18 -12.21
CA ALA A 274 14.95 -16.94 -11.94
C ALA A 274 14.84 -16.06 -10.70
N THR A 275 14.50 -14.79 -10.88
CA THR A 275 14.41 -13.84 -9.77
C THR A 275 13.31 -14.33 -8.85
N ALA A 276 13.70 -14.79 -7.66
CA ALA A 276 12.76 -15.34 -6.68
C ALA A 276 11.64 -14.32 -6.39
N GLY A 277 10.42 -14.80 -6.19
CA GLY A 277 9.20 -14.04 -5.93
C GLY A 277 8.32 -13.80 -7.17
N ALA A 278 7.20 -13.14 -6.96
CA ALA A 278 6.23 -12.78 -8.00
C ALA A 278 6.86 -11.91 -9.10
N SER A 279 6.57 -12.20 -10.37
CA SER A 279 6.94 -11.30 -11.46
C SER A 279 6.04 -10.07 -11.49
N ILE A 280 6.57 -8.91 -11.90
CA ILE A 280 5.79 -7.67 -12.06
C ILE A 280 4.62 -7.88 -13.04
N PHE A 281 4.83 -8.67 -14.10
CA PHE A 281 3.78 -9.01 -15.06
C PHE A 281 2.63 -9.79 -14.43
N GLU A 282 2.92 -10.89 -13.71
CA GLU A 282 1.85 -11.68 -13.07
C GLU A 282 1.18 -10.91 -11.93
N LEU A 283 1.91 -10.05 -11.21
CA LEU A 283 1.33 -9.15 -10.23
C LEU A 283 0.40 -8.13 -10.88
N ALA A 284 0.81 -7.50 -11.99
CA ALA A 284 -0.02 -6.56 -12.74
C ALA A 284 -1.28 -7.21 -13.31
N LYS A 285 -1.17 -8.45 -13.78
CA LYS A 285 -2.30 -9.28 -14.22
C LYS A 285 -3.25 -9.58 -13.06
N ALA A 286 -2.75 -9.96 -11.88
CA ALA A 286 -3.58 -10.21 -10.71
C ALA A 286 -4.30 -8.93 -10.24
N VAL A 287 -3.62 -7.80 -10.19
CA VAL A 287 -4.20 -6.49 -9.84
C VAL A 287 -5.22 -6.03 -10.91
N ARG A 288 -4.99 -6.32 -12.19
CA ARG A 288 -6.00 -6.07 -13.24
C ARG A 288 -7.25 -6.92 -13.01
N ASN A 289 -7.08 -8.19 -12.67
CA ASN A 289 -8.22 -9.07 -12.41
C ASN A 289 -9.04 -8.52 -11.23
N ASP A 290 -8.37 -8.08 -10.16
CA ASP A 290 -9.01 -7.38 -9.04
C ASP A 290 -9.81 -6.15 -9.51
N LEU A 291 -9.22 -5.30 -10.36
CA LEU A 291 -9.93 -4.14 -10.94
C LEU A 291 -11.15 -4.56 -11.79
N GLN A 292 -11.03 -5.61 -12.59
CA GLN A 292 -12.10 -6.10 -13.47
C GLN A 292 -13.26 -6.77 -12.71
N THR A 293 -13.03 -7.25 -11.48
CA THR A 293 -14.13 -7.75 -10.64
C THR A 293 -15.16 -6.66 -10.29
N ASP A 294 -14.80 -5.39 -10.49
CA ASP A 294 -15.68 -4.25 -10.26
C ASP A 294 -16.09 -3.60 -11.58
N THR A 295 -17.36 -3.78 -11.95
CA THR A 295 -17.93 -3.17 -13.16
C THR A 295 -18.23 -1.68 -12.95
N SER A 296 -18.17 -1.17 -11.72
CA SER A 296 -18.33 0.25 -11.46
C SER A 296 -17.04 1.00 -11.81
N GLY A 297 -17.12 2.05 -12.62
CA GLY A 297 -15.95 2.88 -12.91
C GLY A 297 -15.38 3.62 -11.68
N ILE A 298 -15.97 3.43 -10.49
CA ILE A 298 -15.46 3.89 -9.19
C ILE A 298 -14.15 3.17 -8.86
N ALA A 299 -14.04 1.88 -9.20
CA ALA A 299 -12.83 1.09 -8.92
C ALA A 299 -11.60 1.61 -9.67
N MET A 300 -11.78 2.10 -10.89
CA MET A 300 -10.67 2.67 -11.66
C MET A 300 -10.06 3.87 -10.94
N GLY A 301 -10.90 4.84 -10.54
CA GLY A 301 -10.43 5.99 -9.77
C GLY A 301 -9.96 5.63 -8.36
N ALA A 302 -10.44 4.54 -7.76
CA ALA A 302 -9.94 4.05 -6.48
C ALA A 302 -8.53 3.47 -6.61
N PHE A 303 -8.27 2.68 -7.66
CA PHE A 303 -6.93 2.14 -7.94
C PHE A 303 -5.96 3.27 -8.32
N GLU A 304 -6.43 4.26 -9.07
CA GLU A 304 -5.66 5.47 -9.36
C GLU A 304 -5.28 6.23 -8.09
N ALA A 305 -6.21 6.36 -7.13
CA ALA A 305 -5.92 6.95 -5.82
C ALA A 305 -4.87 6.13 -5.06
N ILE A 306 -4.94 4.79 -5.11
CA ILE A 306 -3.92 3.91 -4.50
C ILE A 306 -2.55 4.17 -5.12
N ALA A 307 -2.43 4.26 -6.45
CA ALA A 307 -1.18 4.61 -7.11
C ALA A 307 -0.65 5.99 -6.66
N GLY A 308 -1.54 6.97 -6.48
CA GLY A 308 -1.21 8.29 -5.95
C GLY A 308 -0.62 8.23 -4.54
N VAL A 309 -1.23 7.42 -3.66
CA VAL A 309 -0.70 7.21 -2.31
C VAL A 309 0.64 6.48 -2.34
N LEU A 310 0.79 5.42 -3.13
CA LEU A 310 2.06 4.70 -3.26
C LEU A 310 3.18 5.62 -3.76
N HIS A 311 2.87 6.55 -4.68
CA HIS A 311 3.82 7.57 -5.13
C HIS A 311 4.23 8.52 -4.01
N THR A 312 3.29 8.99 -3.20
CA THR A 312 3.61 9.81 -2.02
C THR A 312 4.55 9.04 -1.08
N LEU A 313 4.26 7.75 -0.84
CA LEU A 313 5.06 6.91 0.06
C LEU A 313 6.45 6.56 -0.52
N SER A 314 6.61 6.49 -1.84
CA SER A 314 7.93 6.23 -2.47
C SER A 314 8.87 7.43 -2.43
N ARG A 315 8.38 8.61 -2.05
CA ARG A 315 9.16 9.86 -1.99
C ARG A 315 9.48 10.29 -0.56
N MET A 316 9.19 9.45 0.44
CA MET A 316 9.37 9.79 1.85
C MET A 316 10.84 10.10 2.21
N ASP A 317 11.80 9.42 1.59
CA ASP A 317 13.24 9.70 1.82
C ASP A 317 13.68 11.07 1.30
N SER A 318 12.87 11.75 0.47
CA SER A 318 13.12 13.13 0.02
C SER A 318 12.46 14.19 0.89
N LEU A 319 11.70 13.80 1.91
CA LEU A 319 11.00 14.68 2.85
C LEU A 319 11.76 14.87 4.18
N LEU A 320 12.79 14.04 4.43
CA LEU A 320 13.69 14.09 5.60
C LEU A 320 15.03 14.73 5.24
#